data_AF-A0A7S3WJG6-F1
#
_entry.id   AF-A0A7S3WJG6-F1
#
_cell.length_a   1.000
_cell.length_b   1.000
_cell.length_c   1.000
_cell.angle_alpha   90.00
_cell.angle_beta   90.00
_cell.angle_gamma   90.00
#
_symmetry.space_group_name_H-M   'P 1'
#
loop_
_entity.id
_entity.type
_entity.pdbx_description
1 polymer ?
#
loop_
_entity_poly.entity_id
_entity_poly.type
_entity_poly.pdbx_seq_one_letter_code
_entity_poly.pdbx_strand_id
1 'polypeptide(L)'
;AEQFPELFFVNEVYIKTSPPSCFEINEPNVTQGGVLSKRCGLSFPEVCKYKYTLNVGSNGYANKLKYLFLCGSVVIWVRKDSLNREFFERQFMPGVHYAAADTVDDVPTVIRRLQADPEYARSIARNGYERMAQMDTLEVTHYCAEMLKGYAALQRFKPRRDPRSFEVNCEDDLIRHYDRGAGDGVNGMLAQRYLTEDNSTCL
;
A
#
# COMPACT_ATOMS: atom_id res chain seq x y z
N ALA A 1 -16.84 1.89 -2.73
CA ALA A 1 -16.52 3.26 -3.15
C ALA A 1 -17.74 4.20 -3.22
N GLU A 2 -18.99 3.72 -3.16
CA GLU A 2 -20.16 4.60 -3.41
C GLU A 2 -20.98 4.96 -2.17
N GLN A 3 -20.58 4.50 -0.97
CA GLN A 3 -21.35 4.75 0.24
C GLN A 3 -21.33 6.23 0.65
N PHE A 4 -20.24 6.94 0.36
CA PHE A 4 -20.10 8.37 0.61
C PHE A 4 -19.61 9.09 -0.67
N PRO A 5 -20.51 9.37 -1.63
CA PRO A 5 -20.14 9.87 -2.95
C PRO A 5 -19.56 11.30 -2.92
N GLU A 6 -19.90 12.07 -1.89
CA GLU A 6 -19.49 13.47 -1.70
C GLU A 6 -18.34 13.65 -0.70
N LEU A 7 -17.92 12.57 -0.02
CA LEU A 7 -16.87 12.65 0.99
C LEU A 7 -15.52 12.19 0.45
N PHE A 8 -14.49 12.88 0.92
CA PHE A 8 -13.11 12.66 0.56
C PHE A 8 -12.30 12.24 1.77
N PHE A 9 -11.51 11.17 1.62
CA PHE A 9 -10.60 10.76 2.67
C PHE A 9 -9.18 11.27 2.38
N VAL A 10 -8.75 12.26 3.19
CA VAL A 10 -7.35 12.70 3.31
C VAL A 10 -6.74 11.98 4.48
N ASN A 11 -5.87 11.01 4.23
CA ASN A 11 -5.21 10.32 5.35
C ASN A 11 -4.00 11.13 5.86
N GLU A 12 -3.96 11.35 7.18
CA GLU A 12 -2.70 11.54 7.89
C GLU A 12 -1.96 10.20 8.01
N VAL A 13 -0.64 10.27 8.12
CA VAL A 13 0.27 9.16 8.31
C VAL A 13 -0.29 8.13 9.31
N TYR A 14 -0.27 6.85 8.93
CA TYR A 14 -0.62 5.69 9.76
C TYR A 14 -0.16 5.88 11.21
N ILE A 15 -1.11 6.06 12.14
CA ILE A 15 -0.80 6.19 13.57
C ILE A 15 -0.63 4.78 14.13
N LYS A 16 0.59 4.49 14.57
CA LYS A 16 1.11 3.17 14.98
C LYS A 16 0.57 2.66 16.33
N THR A 17 -0.67 2.97 16.70
CA THR A 17 -1.23 2.53 18.00
C THR A 17 -2.68 2.20 17.79
N SER A 18 -3.02 0.90 17.75
CA SER A 18 -4.35 0.30 17.57
C SER A 18 -5.48 1.13 18.20
N PRO A 19 -5.99 2.16 17.51
CA PRO A 19 -7.09 2.94 18.05
C PRO A 19 -8.39 2.21 17.66
N PRO A 20 -9.49 2.40 18.39
CA PRO A 20 -10.77 1.87 17.94
C PRO A 20 -11.11 2.43 16.55
N SER A 21 -11.93 1.71 15.77
CA SER A 21 -12.35 2.21 14.46
C SER A 21 -13.09 3.54 14.64
N CYS A 22 -12.85 4.50 13.72
CA CYS A 22 -13.60 5.74 13.72
C CYS A 22 -15.11 5.52 13.49
N PHE A 23 -15.49 4.41 12.85
CA PHE A 23 -16.90 4.00 12.72
C PHE A 23 -17.45 3.42 14.03
N GLU A 24 -16.65 2.65 14.77
CA GLU A 24 -17.08 2.06 16.06
C GLU A 24 -17.38 3.11 17.12
N ILE A 25 -16.59 4.18 17.17
CA ILE A 25 -16.80 5.28 18.13
C ILE A 25 -17.78 6.35 17.63
N ASN A 26 -18.41 6.14 16.48
CA ASN A 26 -19.31 7.10 15.83
C ASN A 26 -18.69 8.50 15.68
N GLU A 27 -17.43 8.58 15.23
CA GLU A 27 -16.75 9.86 14.96
C GLU A 27 -17.51 10.61 13.84
N PRO A 28 -18.18 11.75 14.10
CA PRO A 28 -19.05 12.40 13.14
C PRO A 28 -18.31 12.82 11.86
N ASN A 29 -17.03 13.15 11.96
CA ASN A 29 -16.24 13.62 10.82
C ASN A 29 -16.01 12.52 9.76
N VAL A 30 -16.21 11.23 10.08
CA VAL A 30 -16.10 10.15 9.08
C VAL A 30 -17.21 10.19 8.03
N THR A 31 -18.37 10.76 8.37
CA THR A 31 -19.56 10.87 7.50
C THR A 31 -19.94 12.31 7.14
N GLN A 32 -19.43 13.29 7.89
CA GLN A 32 -19.71 14.71 7.63
C GLN A 32 -18.53 15.43 6.97
N GLY A 33 -17.34 14.81 6.97
CA GLY A 33 -16.09 15.45 6.59
C GLY A 33 -15.54 16.33 7.73
N GLY A 34 -14.22 16.50 7.76
CA GLY A 34 -13.53 17.24 8.81
C GLY A 34 -12.18 16.63 9.13
N VAL A 35 -11.48 17.21 10.12
CA VAL A 35 -10.22 16.65 10.61
C VAL A 35 -10.53 15.50 11.57
N LEU A 36 -10.04 14.31 11.27
CA LEU A 36 -10.16 13.18 12.19
C LEU A 36 -9.23 13.40 13.39
N SER A 37 -9.77 13.26 14.59
CA SER A 37 -8.96 13.31 15.80
C SER A 37 -8.07 12.07 15.86
N LYS A 38 -6.83 12.18 16.38
CA LYS A 38 -5.87 11.06 16.54
C LYS A 38 -6.30 10.00 17.56
N ARG A 39 -7.60 9.86 17.82
CA ARG A 39 -8.22 8.96 18.79
C ARG A 39 -8.78 7.68 18.15
N CYS A 40 -8.92 7.66 16.83
CA CYS A 40 -9.48 6.55 16.06
C CYS A 40 -8.65 6.27 14.79
N GLY A 41 -8.84 5.11 14.17
CA GLY A 41 -8.20 4.74 12.90
C GLY A 41 -9.20 4.17 11.91
N LEU A 42 -8.78 4.06 10.64
CA LEU A 42 -9.53 3.36 9.59
C LEU A 42 -8.74 2.16 9.08
N SER A 43 -9.40 1.02 8.98
CA SER A 43 -8.92 -0.14 8.24
C SER A 43 -9.00 0.09 6.72
N PHE A 44 -8.25 -0.67 5.93
CA PHE A 44 -8.35 -0.58 4.46
C PHE A 44 -9.78 -0.82 3.92
N PRO A 45 -10.53 -1.83 4.39
CA PRO A 45 -11.93 -2.00 3.97
C PRO A 45 -12.81 -0.78 4.27
N GLU A 46 -12.57 -0.10 5.38
CA GLU A 46 -13.30 1.12 5.74
C GLU A 46 -12.93 2.32 4.85
N VAL A 47 -11.66 2.42 4.44
CA VAL A 47 -11.23 3.42 3.44
C VAL A 47 -11.94 3.20 2.10
N CYS A 48 -12.28 1.96 1.75
CA CYS A 48 -12.99 1.65 0.50
C CYS A 48 -14.45 2.15 0.46
N LYS A 49 -14.98 2.71 1.56
CA LYS A 49 -16.31 3.33 1.61
C LYS A 49 -16.35 4.69 0.89
N TYR A 50 -15.20 5.37 0.76
CA TYR A 50 -15.09 6.69 0.13
C TYR A 50 -14.95 6.60 -1.39
N LYS A 51 -15.52 7.56 -2.12
CA LYS A 51 -15.42 7.60 -3.60
C LYS A 51 -14.06 8.10 -4.08
N TYR A 52 -13.49 9.05 -3.37
CA TYR A 52 -12.20 9.67 -3.68
C TYR A 52 -11.22 9.38 -2.54
N THR A 53 -10.03 8.90 -2.88
CA THR A 53 -8.96 8.61 -1.92
C THR A 53 -7.69 9.37 -2.29
N LEU A 54 -6.97 9.89 -1.30
CA LEU A 54 -5.75 10.67 -1.53
C LEU A 54 -4.49 9.87 -1.25
N ASN A 55 -3.60 9.81 -2.24
CA ASN A 55 -2.21 9.47 -2.06
C ASN A 55 -1.34 10.72 -2.04
N VAL A 56 -0.61 10.90 -0.94
CA VAL A 56 0.45 11.89 -0.76
C VAL A 56 1.71 11.11 -0.41
N GLY A 57 2.85 11.54 -0.91
CA GLY A 57 4.15 10.94 -0.61
C GLY A 57 4.41 10.87 0.90
N SER A 58 5.19 9.87 1.30
CA SER A 58 5.65 9.69 2.68
C SER A 58 7.17 9.53 2.70
N ASN A 59 7.78 9.49 3.89
CA ASN A 59 9.18 9.17 4.09
C ASN A 59 9.46 7.71 3.66
N GLY A 60 10.09 7.53 2.50
CA GLY A 60 10.58 6.25 2.00
C GLY A 60 9.62 5.53 1.05
N TYR A 61 8.39 5.22 1.46
CA TYR A 61 7.40 4.54 0.61
C TYR A 61 5.98 4.77 1.12
N ALA A 62 4.98 4.60 0.25
CA ALA A 62 3.58 4.84 0.56
C ALA A 62 2.79 3.53 0.49
N ASN A 63 2.96 2.67 1.51
CA ASN A 63 2.36 1.33 1.57
C ASN A 63 0.86 1.28 1.22
N LYS A 64 0.13 2.37 1.49
CA LYS A 64 -1.30 2.50 1.23
C LYS A 64 -1.68 2.49 -0.25
N LEU A 65 -0.80 2.94 -1.16
CA LEU A 65 -1.16 3.23 -2.56
C LEU A 65 -1.80 2.03 -3.26
N LYS A 66 -1.22 0.83 -3.11
CA LYS A 66 -1.79 -0.41 -3.64
C LYS A 66 -3.21 -0.70 -3.14
N TYR A 67 -3.45 -0.51 -1.85
CA TYR A 67 -4.77 -0.74 -1.25
C TYR A 67 -5.80 0.30 -1.72
N LEU A 68 -5.38 1.56 -1.96
CA LEU A 68 -6.28 2.60 -2.48
C LEU A 68 -6.81 2.25 -3.87
N PHE A 69 -5.95 1.72 -4.76
CA PHE A 69 -6.38 1.25 -6.07
C PHE A 69 -7.35 0.06 -5.97
N LEU A 70 -7.08 -0.89 -5.06
CA LEU A 70 -7.92 -2.06 -4.85
C LEU A 70 -9.31 -1.74 -4.27
N CYS A 71 -9.53 -0.54 -3.73
CA CYS A 71 -10.85 -0.12 -3.25
C CYS A 71 -11.86 0.19 -4.37
N GLY A 72 -11.44 0.21 -5.65
CA GLY A 72 -12.29 0.67 -6.76
C GLY A 72 -12.73 2.12 -6.62
N SER A 73 -11.99 2.90 -5.84
CA SER A 73 -12.20 4.33 -5.61
C SER A 73 -11.36 5.13 -6.60
N VAL A 74 -11.71 6.39 -6.85
CA VAL A 74 -10.85 7.28 -7.62
C VAL A 74 -9.65 7.67 -6.77
N VAL A 75 -8.48 7.17 -7.14
CA VAL A 75 -7.22 7.57 -6.51
C VAL A 75 -6.81 8.94 -7.05
N ILE A 76 -6.66 9.91 -6.16
CA ILE A 76 -6.02 11.20 -6.43
C ILE A 76 -4.59 11.11 -5.92
N TRP A 77 -3.61 11.36 -6.78
CA TRP A 77 -2.21 11.23 -6.42
C TRP A 77 -1.48 12.56 -6.58
N VAL A 78 -0.97 13.08 -5.45
CA VAL A 78 -0.12 14.27 -5.37
C VAL A 78 1.32 13.95 -5.79
N ARG A 79 1.79 14.54 -6.89
CA ARG A 79 3.03 14.11 -7.57
C ARG A 79 4.30 14.83 -7.11
N LYS A 80 4.28 16.16 -6.92
CA LYS A 80 5.52 16.91 -6.61
C LYS A 80 6.08 16.55 -5.22
N ASP A 81 5.19 16.22 -4.29
CA ASP A 81 5.57 15.86 -2.93
C ASP A 81 5.91 14.37 -2.76
N SER A 82 5.78 13.58 -3.84
CA SER A 82 6.10 12.15 -3.86
C SER A 82 7.54 11.93 -4.36
N LEU A 83 8.51 12.05 -3.45
CA LEU A 83 9.94 11.82 -3.74
C LEU A 83 10.31 10.34 -3.87
N ASN A 84 9.43 9.44 -3.43
CA ASN A 84 9.66 8.01 -3.39
C ASN A 84 8.79 7.28 -4.42
N ARG A 85 9.34 6.21 -4.99
CA ARG A 85 8.72 5.41 -6.05
C ARG A 85 8.83 3.93 -5.71
N GLU A 86 7.72 3.23 -5.69
CA GLU A 86 7.68 1.77 -5.67
C GLU A 86 7.82 1.20 -7.11
N PHE A 87 8.28 -0.05 -7.24
CA PHE A 87 8.61 -0.65 -8.54
C PHE A 87 7.42 -0.71 -9.51
N PHE A 88 6.21 -0.88 -8.98
CA PHE A 88 4.99 -1.02 -9.77
C PHE A 88 4.43 0.32 -10.26
N GLU A 89 4.85 1.44 -9.69
CA GLU A 89 4.22 2.74 -9.94
C GLU A 89 4.33 3.20 -11.39
N ARG A 90 5.38 2.76 -12.10
CA ARG A 90 5.57 3.09 -13.53
C ARG A 90 4.50 2.50 -14.44
N GLN A 91 3.74 1.54 -13.95
CA GLN A 91 2.62 0.94 -14.67
C GLN A 91 1.35 1.83 -14.60
N PHE A 92 1.34 2.86 -13.76
CA PHE A 92 0.20 3.73 -13.53
C PHE A 92 0.38 5.06 -14.29
N MET A 93 -0.62 5.44 -15.10
CA MET A 93 -0.56 6.62 -15.94
C MET A 93 -1.57 7.66 -15.44
N PRO A 94 -1.15 8.93 -15.31
CA PRO A 94 -2.03 10.02 -14.90
C PRO A 94 -3.15 10.21 -15.93
N GLY A 95 -4.39 10.35 -15.47
CA GLY A 95 -5.59 10.49 -16.32
C GLY A 95 -6.12 9.18 -16.89
N VAL A 96 -5.41 8.06 -16.71
CA VAL A 96 -5.88 6.73 -17.12
C VAL A 96 -6.21 5.87 -15.91
N HIS A 97 -5.26 5.76 -14.97
CA HIS A 97 -5.39 4.90 -13.79
C HIS A 97 -5.65 5.69 -12.50
N TYR A 98 -5.27 6.96 -12.45
CA TYR A 98 -5.48 7.85 -11.31
C TYR A 98 -5.64 9.30 -11.76
N ALA A 99 -6.23 10.15 -10.91
CA ALA A 99 -6.29 11.59 -11.11
C ALA A 99 -5.04 12.25 -10.52
N ALA A 100 -4.30 13.02 -11.32
CA ALA A 100 -3.07 13.66 -10.88
C ALA A 100 -3.36 15.05 -10.28
N ALA A 101 -2.77 15.30 -9.11
CA ALA A 101 -2.59 16.64 -8.55
C ALA A 101 -1.08 16.93 -8.49
N ASP A 102 -0.65 18.15 -8.80
CA ASP A 102 0.77 18.47 -8.69
C ASP A 102 1.15 18.74 -7.23
N THR A 103 0.35 19.54 -6.53
CA THR A 103 0.45 19.78 -5.08
C THR A 103 -0.85 19.43 -4.36
N VAL A 104 -0.81 19.43 -3.02
CA VAL A 104 -2.02 19.27 -2.19
C VAL A 104 -3.06 20.37 -2.47
N ASP A 105 -2.62 21.58 -2.78
CA ASP A 105 -3.51 22.71 -3.07
C ASP A 105 -4.33 22.53 -4.37
N ASP A 106 -3.87 21.67 -5.28
CA ASP A 106 -4.58 21.38 -6.53
C ASP A 106 -5.75 20.40 -6.33
N VAL A 107 -5.76 19.65 -5.22
CA VAL A 107 -6.72 18.57 -4.96
C VAL A 107 -8.18 19.03 -5.08
N PRO A 108 -8.62 20.18 -4.50
CA PRO A 108 -9.99 20.66 -4.67
C PRO A 108 -10.37 20.89 -6.14
N THR A 109 -9.44 21.39 -6.96
CA THR A 109 -9.68 21.62 -8.39
C THR A 109 -9.80 20.29 -9.15
N VAL A 110 -8.97 19.30 -8.81
CA VAL A 110 -9.06 17.95 -9.39
C VAL A 110 -10.41 17.30 -9.06
N ILE A 111 -10.89 17.42 -7.81
CA ILE A 111 -12.19 16.89 -7.40
C ILE A 111 -13.33 17.52 -8.19
N ARG A 112 -13.36 18.85 -8.32
CA ARG A 112 -14.41 19.54 -9.10
C ARG A 112 -14.47 19.04 -10.55
N ARG A 113 -13.31 18.75 -11.17
CA ARG A 113 -13.25 18.19 -12.53
C ARG A 113 -13.82 16.77 -12.57
N LEU A 114 -13.51 15.93 -11.58
CA LEU A 114 -14.04 14.57 -11.47
C LEU A 114 -15.55 14.54 -11.19
N GLN A 115 -16.06 15.50 -10.39
CA GLN A 115 -17.49 15.65 -10.14
C GLN A 115 -18.26 16.13 -11.38
N ALA A 116 -17.64 16.98 -12.21
CA ALA A 116 -18.23 17.45 -13.46
C ALA A 116 -18.34 16.35 -14.54
N ASP A 117 -17.54 15.28 -14.43
CA ASP A 117 -17.59 14.12 -15.33
C ASP A 117 -17.56 12.78 -14.55
N PRO A 118 -18.73 12.34 -14.06
CA PRO A 118 -18.84 11.10 -13.27
C PRO A 118 -18.52 9.82 -14.05
N GLU A 119 -18.67 9.83 -15.39
CA GLU A 119 -18.30 8.69 -16.24
C GLU A 119 -16.78 8.57 -16.34
N TYR A 120 -16.09 9.69 -16.59
CA TYR A 120 -14.63 9.72 -16.56
C TYR A 120 -14.08 9.31 -15.20
N ALA A 121 -14.65 9.82 -14.10
CA ALA A 121 -14.24 9.42 -12.75
C ALA A 121 -14.37 7.90 -12.52
N ARG A 122 -15.50 7.29 -12.93
CA ARG A 122 -15.68 5.83 -12.86
C ARG A 122 -14.69 5.07 -13.73
N SER A 123 -14.40 5.58 -14.93
CA SER A 123 -13.42 4.96 -15.83
C SER A 123 -12.02 4.91 -15.22
N ILE A 124 -11.57 6.00 -14.60
CA ILE A 124 -10.27 6.07 -13.92
C ILE A 124 -10.21 5.07 -12.77
N ALA A 125 -11.23 5.06 -11.90
CA ALA A 125 -11.28 4.16 -10.75
C ALA A 125 -11.21 2.69 -11.18
N ARG A 126 -11.99 2.32 -12.21
CA ARG A 126 -11.99 0.96 -12.77
C ARG A 126 -10.62 0.59 -13.34
N ASN A 127 -10.04 1.43 -14.20
CA ASN A 127 -8.77 1.14 -14.83
C ASN A 127 -7.64 1.00 -13.78
N GLY A 128 -7.64 1.86 -12.75
CA GLY A 128 -6.69 1.78 -11.64
C GLY A 128 -6.84 0.49 -10.83
N TYR A 129 -8.08 0.11 -10.53
CA TYR A 129 -8.38 -1.16 -9.88
C TYR A 129 -7.91 -2.36 -10.70
N GLU A 130 -8.32 -2.44 -11.97
CA GLU A 130 -7.98 -3.55 -12.86
C GLU A 130 -6.47 -3.71 -13.00
N ARG A 131 -5.74 -2.59 -13.15
CA ARG A 131 -4.28 -2.65 -13.25
C ARG A 131 -3.62 -3.13 -11.97
N MET A 132 -4.09 -2.68 -10.81
CA MET A 132 -3.54 -3.13 -9.53
C MET A 132 -3.91 -4.58 -9.21
N ALA A 133 -5.12 -5.02 -9.57
CA ALA A 133 -5.59 -6.38 -9.37
C ALA A 133 -4.81 -7.42 -10.19
N GLN A 134 -4.20 -7.00 -11.31
CA GLN A 134 -3.28 -7.83 -12.09
C GLN A 134 -1.92 -8.04 -11.41
N MET A 135 -1.56 -7.21 -10.43
CA MET A 135 -0.29 -7.34 -9.69
C MET A 135 -0.46 -8.32 -8.53
N ASP A 136 -0.57 -9.59 -8.86
CA ASP A 136 -0.64 -10.68 -7.90
C ASP A 136 0.74 -11.13 -7.42
N THR A 137 0.79 -12.17 -6.59
CA THR A 137 2.03 -12.72 -6.05
C THR A 137 2.94 -13.31 -7.15
N LEU A 138 2.36 -13.80 -8.25
CA LEU A 138 3.12 -14.34 -9.37
C LEU A 138 3.86 -13.23 -10.11
N GLU A 139 3.18 -12.12 -10.42
CA GLU A 139 3.79 -10.96 -11.07
C GLU A 139 4.89 -10.33 -10.21
N VAL A 140 4.69 -10.24 -8.88
CA VAL A 140 5.74 -9.77 -7.95
C VAL A 140 6.94 -10.72 -7.96
N THR A 141 6.69 -12.03 -7.90
CA THR A 141 7.76 -13.05 -7.91
C THR A 141 8.54 -13.01 -9.24
N HIS A 142 7.82 -12.88 -10.35
CA HIS A 142 8.41 -12.77 -11.68
C HIS A 142 9.28 -11.50 -11.82
N TYR A 143 8.78 -10.34 -11.37
CA TYR A 143 9.56 -9.11 -11.32
C TYR A 143 10.87 -9.29 -10.53
N CYS A 144 10.78 -9.89 -9.33
CA CYS A 144 11.96 -10.16 -8.50
C CYS A 144 12.96 -11.08 -9.20
N ALA A 145 12.49 -12.14 -9.85
CA ALA A 145 13.35 -13.08 -10.58
C ALA A 145 14.09 -12.38 -11.73
N GLU A 146 13.39 -11.60 -12.56
CA GLU A 146 14.00 -10.88 -13.69
C GLU A 146 14.96 -9.79 -13.23
N MET A 147 14.61 -9.07 -12.16
CA MET A 147 15.47 -8.06 -11.55
C MET A 147 16.77 -8.67 -11.01
N LEU A 148 16.70 -9.80 -10.30
CA LEU A 148 17.88 -10.50 -9.78
C LEU A 148 18.75 -11.08 -10.90
N LYS A 149 18.16 -11.66 -11.95
CA LYS A 149 18.90 -12.15 -13.13
C LYS A 149 19.61 -10.99 -13.85
N GLY A 150 18.91 -9.88 -14.07
CA GLY A 150 19.49 -8.69 -14.69
C GLY A 150 20.65 -8.13 -13.87
N TYR A 151 20.49 -8.06 -12.54
CA TYR A 151 21.58 -7.65 -11.64
C TYR A 151 22.77 -8.62 -11.68
N ALA A 152 22.52 -9.92 -11.65
CA ALA A 152 23.58 -10.94 -11.70
C ALA A 152 24.40 -10.86 -13.00
N ALA A 153 23.77 -10.56 -14.14
CA ALA A 153 24.44 -10.39 -15.43
C ALA A 153 25.43 -9.19 -15.46
N LEU A 154 25.28 -8.22 -14.57
CA LEU A 154 26.18 -7.07 -14.46
C LEU A 154 27.44 -7.37 -13.63
N GLN A 155 27.50 -8.52 -12.95
CA GLN A 155 28.61 -8.88 -12.08
C GLN A 155 29.90 -9.13 -12.88
N ARG A 156 30.98 -8.50 -12.43
CA ARG A 156 32.33 -8.66 -13.02
C ARG A 156 33.20 -9.66 -12.25
N PHE A 157 32.61 -10.38 -11.31
CA PHE A 157 33.28 -11.36 -10.46
C PHE A 157 32.37 -12.56 -10.24
N LYS A 158 32.93 -13.70 -9.85
CA LYS A 158 32.17 -14.86 -9.42
C LYS A 158 31.94 -14.77 -7.90
N PRO A 159 30.69 -14.66 -7.42
CA PRO A 159 30.40 -14.64 -5.99
C PRO A 159 30.97 -15.86 -5.26
N ARG A 160 31.46 -15.65 -4.05
CA ARG A 160 31.85 -16.70 -3.10
C ARG A 160 31.05 -16.53 -1.83
N ARG A 161 30.56 -17.63 -1.27
CA ARG A 161 29.85 -17.64 0.02
C ARG A 161 30.78 -17.13 1.12
N ASP A 162 30.30 -16.19 1.94
CA ASP A 162 31.00 -15.78 3.17
C ASP A 162 30.83 -16.92 4.20
N PRO A 163 31.90 -17.42 4.83
CA PRO A 163 31.79 -18.49 5.84
C PRO A 163 30.89 -18.15 7.03
N ARG A 164 30.61 -16.86 7.27
CA ARG A 164 29.70 -16.38 8.32
C ARG A 164 28.23 -16.37 7.89
N SER A 165 27.93 -16.64 6.62
CA SER A 165 26.56 -16.68 6.13
C SER A 165 25.90 -18.01 6.50
N PHE A 166 24.67 -17.94 6.97
CA PHE A 166 23.80 -19.10 7.11
C PHE A 166 23.03 -19.34 5.81
N GLU A 167 22.54 -20.55 5.65
CA GLU A 167 21.72 -20.95 4.50
C GLU A 167 20.25 -20.88 4.90
N VAL A 168 19.43 -20.29 4.05
CA VAL A 168 17.98 -20.23 4.20
C VAL A 168 17.40 -21.33 3.31
N ASN A 169 16.90 -22.41 3.91
CA ASN A 169 16.30 -23.53 3.20
C ASN A 169 14.78 -23.44 3.14
N CYS A 170 14.15 -22.76 4.10
CA CYS A 170 12.71 -22.49 4.11
C CYS A 170 12.38 -21.11 4.69
N GLU A 171 11.10 -20.71 4.63
CA GLU A 171 10.61 -19.43 5.15
C GLU A 171 10.85 -19.28 6.66
N ASP A 172 10.69 -20.35 7.42
CA ASP A 172 10.95 -20.38 8.87
C ASP A 172 12.41 -20.06 9.22
N ASP A 173 13.39 -20.42 8.39
CA ASP A 173 14.80 -20.15 8.68
C ASP A 173 15.07 -18.64 8.75
N LEU A 174 14.39 -17.85 7.91
CA LEU A 174 14.44 -16.39 7.94
C LEU A 174 13.79 -15.87 9.24
N ILE A 175 12.59 -16.34 9.56
CA ILE A 175 11.88 -15.90 10.76
C ILE A 175 12.69 -16.24 12.01
N ARG A 176 13.17 -17.48 12.16
CA ARG A 176 13.97 -17.90 13.32
C ARG A 176 15.32 -17.21 13.42
N HIS A 177 15.94 -16.81 12.30
CA HIS A 177 17.19 -16.06 12.32
C HIS A 177 17.01 -14.60 12.78
N TYR A 178 15.94 -13.94 12.33
CA TYR A 178 15.68 -12.53 12.62
C TYR A 178 14.82 -12.30 13.86
N ASP A 179 13.97 -13.26 14.23
CA ASP A 179 13.17 -13.27 15.45
C ASP A 179 14.01 -13.78 16.62
N ARG A 180 14.79 -12.87 17.20
CA ARG A 180 15.71 -13.16 18.31
C ARG A 180 15.02 -13.27 19.69
N GLY A 181 13.74 -13.65 19.79
CA GLY A 181 13.14 -13.84 21.11
C GLY A 181 11.74 -14.42 21.15
N ALA A 182 11.63 -15.59 21.78
CA ALA A 182 10.40 -16.07 22.41
C ALA A 182 9.96 -15.09 23.51
N GLY A 183 8.92 -14.33 23.24
CA GLY A 183 8.28 -13.49 24.25
C GLY A 183 7.04 -12.80 23.70
N ASP A 184 6.08 -12.57 24.58
CA ASP A 184 4.71 -12.09 24.33
C ASP A 184 4.62 -10.62 23.83
N GLY A 185 5.73 -10.09 23.28
CA GLY A 185 5.85 -8.74 22.75
C GLY A 185 6.02 -8.69 21.23
N VAL A 186 6.30 -7.51 20.69
CA VAL A 186 6.44 -7.23 19.24
C VAL A 186 7.45 -8.16 18.54
N ASN A 187 8.42 -8.71 19.29
CA ASN A 187 9.41 -9.65 18.78
C ASN A 187 8.77 -10.99 18.37
N GLY A 188 7.87 -11.59 19.18
CA GLY A 188 7.17 -12.84 18.81
C GLY A 188 6.02 -12.69 17.80
N MET A 189 5.76 -11.46 17.30
CA MET A 189 4.68 -11.21 16.35
C MET A 189 5.00 -11.73 14.93
N LEU A 190 6.29 -11.80 14.57
CA LEU A 190 6.71 -12.34 13.28
C LEU A 190 6.50 -13.85 13.24
N ALA A 191 6.89 -14.56 14.30
CA ALA A 191 6.61 -15.98 14.48
C ALA A 191 5.12 -16.34 14.52
N GLN A 192 4.19 -15.43 14.80
CA GLN A 192 2.75 -15.74 14.74
C GLN A 192 2.11 -15.46 13.38
N ARG A 193 2.71 -14.60 12.54
CA ARG A 193 2.11 -14.10 11.29
C ARG A 193 2.61 -14.82 10.04
N TYR A 194 3.76 -15.47 10.11
CA TYR A 194 4.43 -16.08 8.95
C TYR A 194 4.61 -17.60 9.09
N LEU A 195 3.93 -18.25 10.03
CA LEU A 195 3.91 -19.72 10.06
C LEU A 195 3.10 -20.22 8.86
N THR A 196 3.78 -20.81 7.89
CA THR A 196 3.13 -21.73 6.96
C THR A 196 2.79 -23.01 7.71
N GLU A 197 1.63 -23.61 7.46
CA GLU A 197 1.13 -24.77 8.23
C GLU A 197 2.00 -26.04 8.12
N ASP A 198 3.04 -26.06 7.27
CA ASP A 198 3.97 -27.18 7.08
C ASP A 198 5.41 -26.84 7.50
N ASN A 199 5.77 -27.28 8.71
CA ASN A 199 7.10 -27.11 9.31
C ASN A 199 8.00 -28.35 9.14
N SER A 200 7.58 -29.34 8.35
CA SER A 200 8.26 -30.65 8.30
C SER A 200 9.57 -30.67 7.49
N THR A 201 9.85 -29.60 6.74
CA THR A 201 11.01 -29.49 5.82
C THR A 201 12.05 -28.44 6.24
N CYS A 202 11.81 -27.74 7.34
CA CYS A 202 12.69 -26.71 7.89
C CYS A 202 13.75 -27.28 8.82
N LEU A 203 14.89 -26.60 8.96
CA LEU A 203 15.97 -27.02 9.88
C LEU A 203 15.48 -27.18 11.33
#